data_AF-A0A2D4LMT4-F1
#
_entry.id   AF-A0A2D4LMT4-F1
#
_cell.length_a   1.000
_cell.length_b   1.000
_cell.length_c   1.000
_cell.angle_alpha   90.00
_cell.angle_beta   90.00
_cell.angle_gamma   90.00
#
_symmetry.space_group_name_H-M   'P 1'
#
loop_
_entity.id
_entity.type
_entity.pdbx_description
1 polymer ?
#
loop_
_entity_poly.entity_id
_entity_poly.type
_entity_poly.pdbx_seq_one_letter_code
_entity_poly.pdbx_strand_id
1 'polypeptide(L)'
;MEAALRRELGTSELRPAGHSGGGCISHGESFHTDHGKVYVKRNDKAEARRMFDGEMASLAAILQTQTVKIPKPIKVIDLPEGGTLFVMEHLDMRSLNRHAEKLG
;
A
#
# COMPACT_ATOMS: atom_id res chain seq x y z
N MET A 1 14.92 3.36 0.60
CA MET A 1 13.55 3.07 0.10
C MET A 1 13.47 2.85 -1.40
N GLU A 2 13.69 3.86 -2.26
CA GLU A 2 13.45 3.73 -3.71
C GLU A 2 14.20 2.58 -4.38
N ALA A 3 15.48 2.39 -4.03
CA ALA A 3 16.29 1.28 -4.55
C ALA A 3 15.69 -0.09 -4.17
N ALA A 4 15.14 -0.22 -2.95
CA ALA A 4 14.45 -1.43 -2.53
C ALA A 4 13.15 -1.61 -3.33
N LEU A 5 12.32 -0.58 -3.49
CA LEU A 5 11.11 -0.66 -4.32
C LEU A 5 11.41 -1.07 -5.77
N ARG A 6 12.40 -0.44 -6.40
CA ARG A 6 12.82 -0.76 -7.78
C ARG A 6 13.26 -2.21 -7.92
N ARG A 7 14.11 -2.68 -7.00
CA ARG A 7 14.61 -4.07 -6.98
C ARG A 7 13.49 -5.06 -6.74
N GLU A 8 12.67 -4.84 -5.72
CA GLU A 8 11.67 -5.81 -5.26
C GLU A 8 10.44 -5.88 -6.16
N LEU A 9 10.11 -4.78 -6.85
CA LEU A 9 9.01 -4.72 -7.83
C LEU A 9 9.49 -4.95 -9.26
N GLY A 10 10.80 -5.03 -9.50
CA GLY A 10 11.36 -5.18 -10.85
C GLY A 10 10.95 -4.03 -11.77
N THR A 11 10.90 -2.80 -11.23
CA THR A 11 10.51 -1.60 -11.99
C THR A 11 11.71 -0.72 -12.32
N SER A 12 11.74 -0.28 -13.58
CA SER A 12 12.66 0.75 -14.07
C SER A 12 12.16 2.17 -13.82
N GLU A 13 10.87 2.33 -13.49
CA GLU A 13 10.22 3.60 -13.21
C GLU A 13 9.68 3.66 -11.78
N LEU A 14 9.98 4.74 -11.05
CA LEU A 14 9.40 4.97 -9.73
C LEU A 14 9.27 6.48 -9.58
N ARG A 15 8.06 7.00 -9.75
CA ARG A 15 7.77 8.44 -9.64
C ARG A 15 6.63 8.67 -8.67
N PRO A 16 6.74 9.60 -7.70
CA PRO A 16 5.63 9.94 -6.82
C PRO A 16 4.39 10.35 -7.62
N ALA A 17 3.22 9.83 -7.26
CA ALA A 17 1.95 10.10 -7.92
C ALA A 17 1.15 11.25 -7.27
N GLY A 18 1.77 12.00 -6.35
CA GLY A 18 1.18 13.14 -5.64
C GLY A 18 0.07 12.80 -4.64
N HIS A 19 -0.26 11.51 -4.48
CA HIS A 19 -1.21 11.02 -3.49
C HIS A 19 -0.48 10.48 -2.27
N SER A 20 -0.27 11.36 -1.29
CA SER A 20 0.17 11.00 0.06
C SER A 20 -1.04 10.89 0.98
N GLY A 21 -1.25 9.72 1.57
CA GLY A 21 -2.26 9.48 2.60
C GLY A 21 -1.56 8.99 3.86
N GLY A 22 -1.43 9.86 4.86
CA GLY A 22 -0.87 9.48 6.16
C GLY A 22 -1.97 8.98 7.09
N GLY A 23 -1.80 7.77 7.63
CA GLY A 23 -2.54 7.33 8.81
C GLY A 23 -1.79 7.71 10.09
N CYS A 24 -2.41 7.56 11.26
CA CYS A 24 -1.76 7.85 12.54
C CYS A 24 -0.52 6.96 12.83
N ILE A 25 -0.43 5.80 12.16
CA ILE A 25 0.58 4.76 12.44
C ILE A 25 1.57 4.58 11.29
N SER A 26 1.11 4.68 10.05
CA SER A 26 1.93 4.43 8.86
C SER A 26 1.81 5.60 7.89
N HIS A 27 2.93 5.95 7.27
CA HIS A 27 2.93 6.88 6.15
C HIS A 27 2.59 6.13 4.87
N GLY A 28 1.76 6.71 4.01
CA GLY A 28 1.35 6.09 2.76
C GLY A 28 1.57 7.01 1.57
N GLU A 29 2.18 6.47 0.53
CA GLU A 29 2.49 7.20 -0.70
C GLU A 29 2.22 6.34 -1.93
N SER A 30 1.75 6.97 -3.00
CA SER A 30 1.48 6.31 -4.27
C SER A 30 2.59 6.59 -5.28
N PHE A 31 2.98 5.58 -6.06
CA PHE A 31 4.01 5.70 -7.08
C PHE A 31 3.52 5.19 -8.44
N HIS A 32 3.92 5.89 -9.49
CA HIS A 32 3.88 5.37 -10.86
C HIS A 32 5.08 4.44 -11.08
N THR A 33 4.80 3.26 -11.61
CA THR A 33 5.79 2.26 -12.08
C THR A 33 5.49 1.88 -13.52
N ASP A 34 6.41 1.18 -14.17
CA ASP A 34 6.21 0.59 -15.50
C ASP A 34 5.09 -0.48 -15.51
N HIS A 35 4.78 -1.07 -14.36
CA HIS A 35 3.71 -2.05 -14.17
C HIS A 35 2.38 -1.45 -13.70
N GLY A 36 2.27 -0.12 -13.68
CA GLY A 36 1.09 0.61 -13.20
C GLY A 36 1.32 1.31 -11.86
N LYS A 37 0.23 1.82 -11.26
CA LYS A 37 0.31 2.62 -10.04
C LYS A 37 0.21 1.73 -8.80
N VAL A 38 1.13 1.90 -7.86
CA VAL A 38 1.16 1.16 -6.58
C VAL A 38 1.00 2.12 -5.41
N TYR A 39 0.45 1.62 -4.30
CA TYR A 39 0.41 2.30 -3.01
C TYR A 39 1.36 1.61 -2.04
N VAL A 40 2.18 2.39 -1.36
CA VAL A 40 3.22 1.93 -0.45
C VAL A 40 2.95 2.50 0.93
N LYS A 41 2.73 1.62 1.92
CA LYS A 41 2.74 1.97 3.33
C LYS A 41 4.14 1.80 3.89
N ARG A 42 4.58 2.72 4.75
CA ARG A 42 5.84 2.66 5.50
C ARG A 42 5.56 2.75 6.99
N ASN A 43 6.25 1.94 7.78
CA ASN A 43 6.30 2.07 9.23
C ASN A 43 7.71 1.70 9.74
N ASP A 44 8.30 2.58 10.54
CA ASP A 44 9.67 2.44 11.04
C ASP A 44 9.77 1.73 12.40
N LYS A 45 8.64 1.30 12.99
CA LYS A 45 8.61 0.56 14.27
C LYS A 45 9.05 -0.89 14.07
N ALA A 46 9.69 -1.47 15.09
CA ALA A 46 10.19 -2.86 15.05
C ALA A 46 9.12 -3.92 14.69
N GLU A 47 7.89 -3.75 15.18
CA GLU A 47 6.78 -4.68 14.91
C GLU A 47 6.07 -4.44 13.56
N ALA A 48 6.55 -3.49 12.73
CA ALA A 48 5.94 -3.16 11.45
C ALA A 48 5.88 -4.37 10.52
N ARG A 49 6.92 -5.22 10.51
CA ARG A 49 6.96 -6.42 9.68
C ARG A 49 5.81 -7.38 9.98
N ARG A 50 5.66 -7.75 11.26
CA ARG A 50 4.57 -8.62 11.71
C ARG A 50 3.19 -8.02 11.41
N MET A 51 3.04 -6.71 11.61
CA MET A 51 1.81 -5.99 11.31
C MET A 51 1.46 -6.07 9.80
N PHE A 52 2.42 -5.80 8.93
CA PHE A 52 2.21 -5.81 7.48
C PHE A 52 2.06 -7.21 6.90
N ASP A 53 2.73 -8.23 7.45
CA ASP A 53 2.50 -9.63 7.07
C ASP A 53 1.05 -10.05 7.38
N GLY A 54 0.51 -9.61 8.53
CA GLY A 54 -0.90 -9.81 8.88
C GLY A 54 -1.86 -9.08 7.94
N GLU A 55 -1.55 -7.83 7.58
CA GLU A 55 -2.33 -7.06 6.61
C GLU A 55 -2.33 -7.72 5.23
N MET A 56 -1.17 -8.17 4.75
CA MET A 56 -1.02 -8.90 3.49
C MET A 56 -1.85 -10.19 3.48
N ALA A 57 -1.77 -11.00 4.55
CA ALA A 57 -2.50 -12.26 4.65
C ALA A 57 -4.02 -12.03 4.67
N SER A 58 -4.49 -11.06 5.45
CA SER A 58 -5.92 -10.74 5.53
C SER A 58 -6.48 -10.19 4.21
N LEU A 59 -5.76 -9.29 3.53
CA LEU A 59 -6.16 -8.80 2.21
C LEU A 59 -6.16 -9.92 1.17
N ALA A 60 -5.18 -10.83 1.20
CA ALA A 60 -5.16 -11.98 0.30
C ALA A 60 -6.35 -12.92 0.54
N ALA A 61 -6.76 -13.13 1.80
CA ALA A 61 -7.94 -13.92 2.14
C ALA A 61 -9.24 -13.25 1.65
N ILE A 62 -9.39 -11.94 1.86
CA ILE A 62 -10.56 -11.17 1.37
C ILE A 62 -10.59 -11.17 -0.17
N LEU A 63 -9.45 -11.07 -0.84
CA LEU A 63 -9.39 -11.13 -2.31
C LEU A 63 -9.99 -12.42 -2.86
N GLN A 64 -9.73 -13.55 -2.18
CA GLN A 64 -10.20 -14.87 -2.58
C GLN A 64 -11.71 -15.04 -2.46
N THR A 65 -12.38 -14.27 -1.60
CA THR A 65 -13.84 -14.36 -1.47
C THR A 65 -14.57 -13.76 -2.67
N GLN A 66 -13.90 -12.88 -3.44
CA GLN A 66 -14.48 -12.15 -4.57
C GLN A 66 -15.76 -11.37 -4.20
N THR A 67 -15.93 -10.99 -2.94
CA THR A 67 -17.16 -10.33 -2.45
C THR A 67 -17.09 -8.82 -2.51
N VAL A 68 -15.90 -8.24 -2.29
CA VAL A 68 -15.69 -6.80 -2.25
C VAL A 68 -14.41 -6.43 -2.99
N LYS A 69 -14.39 -5.22 -3.56
CA LYS A 69 -13.16 -4.67 -4.16
C LYS A 69 -12.21 -4.24 -3.06
N ILE A 70 -10.97 -4.73 -3.12
CA ILE A 70 -9.89 -4.40 -2.19
C ILE A 70 -8.59 -4.14 -2.96
N PRO A 71 -7.59 -3.44 -2.38
CA PRO A 71 -6.29 -3.30 -3.02
C PRO A 71 -5.58 -4.65 -3.03
N LYS A 72 -5.16 -5.14 -4.20
CA LYS A 72 -4.41 -6.39 -4.28
C LYS A 72 -3.08 -6.25 -3.53
N PRO A 73 -2.78 -7.10 -2.53
CA PRO A 73 -1.50 -7.06 -1.85
C PRO A 73 -0.40 -7.56 -2.79
N ILE A 74 0.76 -6.90 -2.80
CA ILE A 74 1.88 -7.25 -3.68
C ILE A 74 3.03 -7.81 -2.87
N LYS A 75 3.57 -7.05 -1.90
CA LYS A 75 4.78 -7.46 -1.17
C LYS A 75 5.02 -6.68 0.12
N VAL A 76 5.62 -7.34 1.10
CA VAL A 76 6.20 -6.71 2.30
C VAL A 76 7.73 -6.70 2.16
N ILE A 77 8.37 -5.55 2.43
CA ILE A 77 9.80 -5.32 2.19
C ILE A 77 10.42 -4.68 3.41
N ASP A 78 11.44 -5.31 4.00
CA ASP A 78 12.25 -4.68 5.03
C ASP A 78 13.35 -3.80 4.41
N LEU A 79 13.55 -2.62 5.00
CA LEU A 79 14.55 -1.67 4.55
C LEU A 79 15.88 -1.89 5.30
N PRO A 80 17.04 -1.88 4.60
CA PRO A 80 18.35 -1.96 5.24
C PRO A 80 18.59 -0.86 6.27
N GLU A 81 18.07 0.35 6.02
CA GLU A 81 18.14 1.50 6.93
C GLU A 81 17.18 1.43 8.12
N GLY A 82 16.34 0.39 8.20
CA GLY A 82 15.30 0.22 9.21
C GLY A 82 13.90 0.59 8.68
N GLY A 83 12.89 -0.05 9.30
CA GLY A 83 11.49 0.05 8.91
C GLY A 83 11.08 -0.96 7.84
N THR A 84 9.77 -1.07 7.67
CA THR A 84 9.15 -2.00 6.73
C THR A 84 8.21 -1.25 5.79
N LEU A 85 8.16 -1.70 4.54
CA LEU A 85 7.22 -1.26 3.53
C LEU A 85 6.18 -2.34 3.26
N PHE A 86 4.95 -1.92 2.98
CA PHE A 86 3.91 -2.79 2.42
C PHE A 86 3.38 -2.19 1.12
N VAL A 87 3.57 -2.92 0.02
CA VAL A 87 3.20 -2.52 -1.33
C VAL A 87 1.92 -3.24 -1.75
N MET A 88 0.98 -2.48 -2.31
CA MET A 88 -0.30 -2.97 -2.81
C MET A 88 -0.76 -2.18 -4.05
N GLU A 89 -1.80 -2.66 -4.72
CA GLU A 89 -2.50 -1.92 -5.79
C GLU A 89 -2.94 -0.54 -5.29
N HIS A 90 -2.71 0.50 -6.09
CA HIS A 90 -3.33 1.79 -5.83
C HIS A 90 -4.81 1.77 -6.24
N LEU A 91 -5.69 2.14 -5.32
CA LEU A 91 -7.09 2.40 -5.62
C LEU A 91 -7.36 3.91 -5.73
N ASP A 92 -7.97 4.34 -6.83
CA ASP A 92 -8.46 5.71 -6.99
C ASP A 92 -9.76 5.91 -6.18
N MET A 93 -9.59 6.06 -4.87
CA MET A 93 -10.68 6.29 -3.93
C MET A 93 -11.17 7.74 -4.00
N ARG A 94 -12.49 7.92 -3.90
CA ARG A 94 -13.13 9.24 -3.79
C ARG A 94 -13.89 9.30 -2.48
N SER A 95 -13.80 10.43 -1.79
CA SER A 95 -14.55 10.66 -0.57
C SER A 95 -16.05 10.58 -0.84
N LEU A 96 -16.76 9.83 0.00
CA LEU A 96 -18.22 9.74 -0.03
C LEU A 96 -18.90 10.80 0.86
N ASN A 97 -18.16 11.75 1.43
CA ASN A 97 -18.71 12.74 2.38
C ASN A 97 -19.89 13.53 1.79
N ARG A 98 -19.88 13.79 0.47
CA ARG A 98 -20.98 14.48 -0.24
C ARG A 98 -22.25 13.65 -0.36
N HIS A 99 -22.19 12.38 -0.01
CA HIS A 99 -23.31 11.43 -0.02
C HIS A 99 -23.60 10.91 1.38
N ALA A 100 -23.08 11.54 2.44
CA ALA A 100 -23.23 11.07 3.82
C ALA A 100 -24.69 10.85 4.22
N GLU A 101 -25.60 11.74 3.79
CA GLU A 101 -27.05 11.61 4.02
C GLU A 101 -27.66 10.33 3.42
N LYS A 102 -27.00 9.70 2.45
CA LYS A 102 -27.45 8.46 1.77
C LYS A 102 -26.81 7.20 2.34
N LEU A 103 -25.88 7.33 3.31
CA LEU A 103 -25.06 6.23 3.80
C LEU A 103 -25.61 5.54 5.06
N GLY A 104 -26.82 5.90 5.49
CA GLY A 104 -27.48 5.31 6.67
C GLY A 104 -27.06 5.99 7.97
#